data_AF-A0A7S2ICM5-F1
#
_entry.id   AF-A0A7S2ICM5-F1
#
_cell.length_a   1.000
_cell.length_b   1.000
_cell.length_c   1.000
_cell.angle_alpha   90.00
_cell.angle_beta   90.00
_cell.angle_gamma   90.00
#
_symmetry.space_group_name_H-M   'P 1'
#
loop_
_entity.id
_entity.type
_entity.pdbx_description
1 polymer ?
#
loop_
_entity_poly.entity_id
_entity_poly.type
_entity_poly.pdbx_seq_one_letter_code
_entity_poly.pdbx_strand_id
1 'polypeptide(L)'
;EELLQAHPVIVYFLTMLVGAGGNAGNQASVRVIRGLALGTLNDKTQRQFLTREFKMALSLSTTLSLAGFARALIVRTPLPETVAITTALTIIVFSSICLGAILPLGLKRLRVDPAHSSTTIQVVMDILGVLLTVLVSTTLLDSPIGKVLISKLGL
;
A
#
# COMPACT_ATOMS: atom_id res chain seq x y z
N GLU A 1 -7.26 19.64 5.77
CA GLU A 1 -8.56 19.52 6.46
C GLU A 1 -9.73 19.77 5.51
N GLU A 2 -9.65 20.79 4.64
CA GLU A 2 -10.68 21.08 3.62
C GLU A 2 -11.08 19.87 2.76
N LEU A 3 -10.12 19.12 2.21
CA LEU A 3 -10.38 17.89 1.45
C LEU A 3 -11.23 16.87 2.22
N LEU A 4 -10.94 16.67 3.51
CA LEU A 4 -11.64 15.67 4.34
C LEU A 4 -13.04 16.15 4.76
N GLN A 5 -13.25 17.45 4.83
CA GLN A 5 -14.58 18.03 5.03
C GLN A 5 -15.43 17.91 3.76
N ALA A 6 -14.82 18.10 2.59
CA ALA A 6 -15.49 17.92 1.29
C ALA A 6 -15.78 16.43 0.98
N HIS A 7 -14.89 15.53 1.40
CA HIS A 7 -14.93 14.09 1.09
C HIS A 7 -14.81 13.23 2.35
N PRO A 8 -15.81 13.24 3.25
CA PRO A 8 -15.75 12.54 4.53
C PRO A 8 -15.64 11.02 4.39
N VAL A 9 -16.10 10.46 3.25
CA VAL A 9 -16.02 9.01 3.01
C VAL A 9 -14.58 8.49 3.05
N ILE A 10 -13.58 9.31 2.67
CA ILE A 10 -12.18 8.90 2.62
C ILE A 10 -11.72 8.45 4.01
N VAL A 11 -12.18 9.14 5.06
CA VAL A 11 -11.88 8.80 6.46
C VAL A 11 -12.42 7.43 6.84
N TYR A 12 -13.60 7.05 6.34
CA TYR A 12 -14.19 5.72 6.59
C TYR A 12 -13.41 4.57 5.93
N PHE A 13 -12.56 4.89 4.94
CA PHE A 13 -11.69 3.91 4.30
C PHE A 13 -10.27 3.91 4.87
N LEU A 14 -9.86 4.91 5.67
CA LEU A 14 -8.48 5.00 6.18
C LEU A 14 -8.04 3.75 6.95
N THR A 15 -8.89 3.24 7.84
CA THR A 15 -8.59 2.02 8.62
C THR A 15 -8.38 0.81 7.72
N MET A 16 -9.16 0.70 6.64
CA MET A 16 -9.01 -0.36 5.64
C MET A 16 -7.70 -0.19 4.86
N LEU A 17 -7.39 1.03 4.42
CA LEU A 17 -6.19 1.33 3.62
C LEU A 17 -4.91 1.04 4.40
N VAL A 18 -4.82 1.58 5.61
CA VAL A 18 -3.69 1.38 6.53
C VAL A 18 -3.59 -0.09 6.93
N GLY A 19 -4.70 -0.72 7.31
CA GLY A 19 -4.71 -2.13 7.71
C GLY A 19 -4.28 -3.08 6.58
N ALA A 20 -4.77 -2.85 5.35
CA ALA A 20 -4.36 -3.63 4.19
C ALA A 20 -2.87 -3.45 3.89
N GLY A 21 -2.38 -2.21 3.96
CA GLY A 21 -0.96 -1.89 3.84
C GLY A 21 -0.11 -2.63 4.88
N GLY A 22 -0.35 -2.39 6.17
CA GLY A 22 0.42 -2.98 7.27
C GLY A 22 0.45 -4.51 7.22
N ASN A 23 -0.70 -5.15 6.99
CA ASN A 23 -0.79 -6.61 6.90
C ASN A 23 0.00 -7.18 5.71
N ALA A 24 -0.09 -6.55 4.53
CA ALA A 24 0.61 -7.01 3.34
C ALA A 24 2.14 -6.85 3.48
N GLY A 25 2.60 -5.72 4.02
CA GLY A 25 4.02 -5.46 4.25
C GLY A 25 4.61 -6.37 5.32
N ASN A 26 3.87 -6.59 6.41
CA ASN A 26 4.30 -7.50 7.46
C ASN A 26 4.44 -8.94 6.93
N GLN A 27 3.48 -9.42 6.13
CA GLN A 27 3.61 -10.72 5.47
C GLN A 27 4.84 -10.81 4.56
N ALA A 28 5.11 -9.77 3.77
CA ALA A 28 6.33 -9.72 2.95
C ALA A 28 7.60 -9.80 3.82
N SER A 29 7.63 -9.07 4.94
CA SER A 29 8.72 -9.14 5.92
C SER A 29 8.91 -10.52 6.53
N VAL A 30 7.83 -11.18 6.96
CA VAL A 30 7.89 -12.54 7.51
C VAL A 30 8.49 -13.50 6.48
N ARG A 31 8.12 -13.39 5.19
CA ARG A 31 8.71 -14.22 4.13
C ARG A 31 10.21 -13.99 3.98
N VAL A 32 10.66 -12.74 4.06
CA VAL A 32 12.09 -12.39 3.97
C VAL A 32 12.84 -12.92 5.19
N ILE A 33 12.36 -12.66 6.41
CA ILE A 33 12.95 -13.13 7.66
C ILE A 33 13.07 -14.66 7.63
N ARG A 34 12.00 -15.36 7.24
CA ARG A 34 12.00 -16.82 7.12
C ARG A 34 12.99 -17.29 6.06
N GLY A 35 13.08 -16.60 4.93
CA GLY A 35 14.07 -16.89 3.89
C GLY A 35 15.51 -16.74 4.39
N LEU A 36 15.78 -15.70 5.18
CA LEU A 36 17.08 -15.47 5.82
C LEU A 36 17.39 -16.57 6.83
N ALA A 37 16.44 -16.90 7.71
CA ALA A 37 16.60 -17.92 8.76
C ALA A 37 16.80 -19.33 8.19
N LEU A 38 16.13 -19.67 7.09
CA LEU A 38 16.27 -20.97 6.41
C LEU A 38 17.46 -21.02 5.45
N GLY A 39 18.21 -19.93 5.26
CA GLY A 39 19.34 -19.85 4.33
C GLY A 39 18.95 -19.89 2.84
N THR A 40 17.66 -19.92 2.51
CA THR A 40 17.14 -19.89 1.14
C THR A 40 17.28 -18.51 0.50
N LEU A 41 17.36 -17.46 1.33
CA LEU A 41 17.67 -16.10 0.94
C LEU A 41 19.11 -15.75 1.29
N ASN A 42 19.97 -15.73 0.28
CA ASN A 42 21.39 -15.42 0.36
C ASN A 42 21.80 -14.50 -0.81
N ASP A 43 23.05 -14.04 -0.86
CA ASP A 43 23.48 -13.04 -1.84
C ASP A 43 23.29 -13.49 -3.30
N LYS A 44 23.35 -14.81 -3.55
CA LYS A 44 23.12 -15.40 -4.87
C LYS A 44 21.64 -15.44 -5.25
N THR A 45 20.74 -15.70 -4.29
CA THR A 45 19.29 -15.82 -4.53
C THR A 45 18.52 -14.51 -4.31
N GLN A 46 19.14 -13.49 -3.70
CA GLN A 46 18.50 -12.22 -3.31
C GLN A 46 17.78 -11.54 -4.47
N ARG A 47 18.43 -11.42 -5.64
CA ARG A 47 17.81 -10.76 -6.81
C ARG A 47 16.58 -11.52 -7.31
N GLN A 48 16.66 -12.85 -7.37
CA GLN A 48 15.53 -13.68 -7.78
C GLN A 48 14.37 -13.58 -6.77
N PHE A 49 14.69 -13.53 -5.48
CA PHE A 49 13.68 -13.36 -4.44
C PHE A 49 12.99 -11.99 -4.53
N LEU A 50 13.74 -10.90 -4.65
CA LEU A 50 13.18 -9.55 -4.76
C LEU A 50 12.30 -9.36 -5.99
N THR A 51 12.68 -9.96 -7.13
CA THR A 51 11.84 -9.93 -8.34
C THR A 51 10.54 -10.72 -8.16
N ARG A 52 10.53 -11.82 -7.39
CA ARG A 52 9.30 -12.53 -7.02
C ARG A 52 8.42 -11.68 -6.10
N GLU A 53 9.01 -11.03 -5.10
CA GLU A 53 8.28 -10.10 -4.21
C GLU A 53 7.66 -8.94 -4.99
N PHE A 54 8.37 -8.36 -5.96
CA PHE A 54 7.82 -7.32 -6.83
C PHE A 54 6.61 -7.80 -7.65
N LYS A 55 6.67 -9.01 -8.23
CA LYS A 55 5.53 -9.61 -8.94
C LYS A 55 4.35 -9.86 -8.00
N MET A 56 4.62 -10.31 -6.77
CA MET A 56 3.59 -10.47 -5.75
C MET A 56 2.99 -9.12 -5.33
N ALA A 57 3.80 -8.06 -5.27
CA ALA A 57 3.31 -6.71 -4.99
C ALA A 57 2.31 -6.25 -6.05
N LEU A 58 2.62 -6.43 -7.34
CA LEU A 58 1.71 -6.11 -8.44
C LEU A 58 0.41 -6.93 -8.40
N SER A 59 0.52 -8.24 -8.19
CA SER A 59 -0.64 -9.14 -8.15
C SER A 59 -1.55 -8.83 -6.96
N LEU A 60 -0.98 -8.65 -5.76
CA LEU A 60 -1.75 -8.43 -4.55
C LEU A 60 -2.35 -7.02 -4.51
N SER A 61 -1.62 -6.00 -4.94
CA SER A 61 -2.17 -4.63 -5.05
C SER A 61 -3.33 -4.56 -6.03
N THR A 62 -3.23 -5.19 -7.19
CA THR A 62 -4.35 -5.26 -8.17
C THR A 62 -5.56 -5.99 -7.57
N THR A 63 -5.34 -7.13 -6.92
CA THR A 63 -6.42 -7.93 -6.33
C THR A 63 -7.13 -7.18 -5.20
N LEU A 64 -6.38 -6.55 -4.30
CA LEU A 64 -6.95 -5.76 -3.21
C LEU A 64 -7.61 -4.48 -3.71
N SER A 65 -7.07 -3.85 -4.75
CA SER A 65 -7.70 -2.70 -5.39
C SER A 65 -9.07 -3.05 -5.98
N LEU A 66 -9.18 -4.19 -6.66
CA LEU A 66 -10.45 -4.67 -7.19
C LEU A 66 -11.46 -4.98 -6.08
N ALA A 67 -11.02 -5.63 -5.00
CA ALA A 67 -11.85 -5.88 -3.83
C ALA A 67 -12.30 -4.56 -3.14
N GLY A 68 -11.39 -3.59 -3.03
CA GLY A 68 -11.67 -2.25 -2.51
C GLY A 68 -12.67 -1.49 -3.38
N PHE A 69 -12.56 -1.61 -4.70
CA PHE A 69 -13.49 -1.04 -5.67
C PHE A 69 -14.89 -1.64 -5.49
N ALA A 70 -14.99 -2.97 -5.42
CA ALA A 70 -16.25 -3.66 -5.17
C ALA A 70 -16.88 -3.21 -3.84
N ARG A 71 -16.08 -3.10 -2.76
CA ARG A 71 -16.54 -2.57 -1.47
C ARG A 71 -17.09 -1.16 -1.60
N ALA A 72 -16.38 -0.27 -2.29
CA ALA A 72 -16.81 1.13 -2.47
C ALA A 72 -18.15 1.23 -3.22
N LEU A 73 -18.36 0.38 -4.23
CA LEU A 73 -19.64 0.29 -4.94
C LEU A 73 -20.78 -0.22 -4.04
N ILE A 74 -20.52 -1.24 -3.20
CA ILE A 74 -21.52 -1.78 -2.26
C ILE A 74 -22.00 -0.70 -1.28
N VAL A 75 -21.07 0.13 -0.79
CA VAL A 75 -21.36 1.23 0.14
C VAL A 75 -21.90 2.47 -0.60
N ARG A 76 -22.11 2.39 -1.93
CA ARG A 76 -22.61 3.47 -2.79
C ARG A 76 -21.76 4.75 -2.71
N THR A 77 -20.45 4.57 -2.65
CA THR A 77 -19.50 5.68 -2.66
C THR A 77 -19.52 6.37 -4.03
N PRO A 78 -19.52 7.71 -4.11
CA PRO A 78 -19.35 8.45 -5.36
C PRO A 78 -18.17 7.93 -6.19
N LEU A 79 -18.33 7.90 -7.52
CA LEU A 79 -17.30 7.35 -8.42
C LEU A 79 -15.95 8.08 -8.33
N PRO A 80 -15.88 9.42 -8.24
CA PRO A 80 -14.60 10.12 -8.07
C PRO A 80 -13.84 9.67 -6.82
N GLU A 81 -14.54 9.56 -5.69
CA GLU A 81 -13.98 9.12 -4.42
C GLU A 81 -13.57 7.64 -4.47
N THR A 82 -14.36 6.81 -5.14
CA THR A 82 -14.06 5.39 -5.37
C THR A 82 -12.75 5.21 -6.13
N VAL A 83 -12.53 6.00 -7.19
CA VAL A 83 -11.27 5.97 -7.96
C VAL A 83 -10.10 6.44 -7.11
N ALA A 84 -10.27 7.50 -6.31
CA ALA A 84 -9.23 7.99 -5.41
C ALA A 84 -8.84 6.94 -4.35
N ILE A 85 -9.82 6.33 -3.69
CA ILE A 85 -9.61 5.31 -2.65
C ILE A 85 -8.90 4.08 -3.22
N THR A 86 -9.33 3.59 -4.39
CA THR A 86 -8.78 2.37 -4.98
C THR A 86 -7.39 2.58 -5.56
N THR A 87 -7.12 3.77 -6.10
CA THR A 87 -5.77 4.19 -6.51
C THR A 87 -4.84 4.28 -5.31
N ALA A 88 -5.29 4.92 -4.22
CA ALA A 88 -4.54 5.00 -2.97
C ALA A 88 -4.23 3.61 -2.42
N LEU A 89 -5.23 2.71 -2.39
CA LEU A 89 -5.05 1.33 -1.94
C LEU A 89 -3.98 0.58 -2.75
N THR A 90 -4.00 0.69 -4.08
CA THR A 90 -2.98 0.08 -4.94
C THR A 90 -1.58 0.55 -4.56
N ILE A 91 -1.40 1.87 -4.44
CA ILE A 91 -0.09 2.49 -4.13
C ILE A 91 0.37 2.09 -2.72
N ILE A 92 -0.51 2.12 -1.73
CA ILE A 92 -0.22 1.77 -0.34
C ILE A 92 0.21 0.31 -0.24
N VAL A 93 -0.57 -0.62 -0.79
CA VAL A 93 -0.26 -2.06 -0.74
C VAL A 93 1.04 -2.38 -1.47
N PHE A 94 1.22 -1.81 -2.66
CA PHE A 94 2.43 -2.02 -3.45
C PHE A 94 3.68 -1.52 -2.69
N SER A 95 3.63 -0.28 -2.19
CA SER A 95 4.72 0.33 -1.42
C SER A 95 5.01 -0.47 -0.15
N SER A 96 3.96 -0.93 0.53
CA SER A 96 4.09 -1.73 1.75
C SER A 96 4.83 -3.05 1.52
N ILE A 97 4.51 -3.77 0.45
CA ILE A 97 5.17 -5.04 0.12
C ILE A 97 6.63 -4.79 -0.26
N CYS A 98 6.92 -3.72 -1.01
CA CYS A 98 8.29 -3.33 -1.33
C CYS A 98 9.10 -3.00 -0.06
N LEU A 99 8.54 -2.19 0.84
CA LEU A 99 9.17 -1.88 2.13
C LEU A 99 9.34 -3.14 2.97
N GLY A 100 8.34 -4.00 3.01
CA GLY A 100 8.36 -5.28 3.70
C GLY A 100 9.46 -6.22 3.20
N ALA A 101 9.78 -6.17 1.92
CA ALA A 101 10.88 -6.94 1.33
C ALA A 101 12.27 -6.35 1.62
N ILE A 102 12.39 -5.01 1.66
CA ILE A 102 13.67 -4.30 1.74
C ILE A 102 14.12 -4.11 3.19
N LEU A 103 13.20 -3.79 4.11
CA LEU A 103 13.54 -3.40 5.48
C LEU A 103 14.28 -4.49 6.27
N PRO A 104 13.87 -5.78 6.25
CA PRO A 104 14.63 -6.85 6.93
C PRO A 104 16.04 -7.03 6.36
N LEU A 105 16.21 -6.84 5.04
CA LEU A 105 17.53 -6.91 4.40
C LEU A 105 18.42 -5.74 4.82
N GLY A 106 17.83 -4.55 4.98
CA GLY A 106 18.51 -3.37 5.54
C GLY A 106 18.97 -3.60 6.98
N LEU A 107 18.08 -4.09 7.84
CA LEU A 107 18.41 -4.42 9.24
C LEU A 107 19.54 -5.45 9.33
N LYS A 108 19.48 -6.52 8.53
CA LYS A 108 20.57 -7.51 8.44
C LYS A 108 21.92 -6.86 8.10
N ARG A 109 21.95 -5.93 7.14
CA ARG A 109 23.19 -5.22 6.75
C ARG A 109 23.72 -4.32 7.86
N LEU A 110 22.82 -3.74 8.66
CA LEU A 110 23.16 -2.95 9.84
C LEU A 110 23.48 -3.81 11.08
N ARG A 111 23.48 -5.14 10.95
CA ARG A 111 23.67 -6.10 12.05
C ARG A 111 22.62 -5.98 13.17
N VAL A 112 21.42 -5.49 12.83
CA VAL A 112 20.24 -5.48 13.70
C VAL A 112 19.38 -6.70 13.37
N ASP A 113 18.71 -7.27 14.38
CA ASP A 113 17.81 -8.42 14.19
C ASP A 113 16.69 -8.08 13.18
N PRO A 114 16.61 -8.78 12.03
CA PRO A 114 15.56 -8.58 11.04
C PRO A 114 14.14 -8.79 11.58
N ALA A 115 13.96 -9.53 12.69
CA ALA A 115 12.64 -9.75 13.30
C ALA A 115 11.94 -8.45 13.74
N HIS A 116 12.70 -7.39 14.02
CA HIS A 116 12.14 -6.08 14.34
C HIS A 116 11.51 -5.35 13.14
N SER A 117 11.66 -5.88 11.92
CA SER A 117 11.06 -5.25 10.74
C SER A 117 9.54 -5.24 10.78
N SER A 118 8.92 -6.31 11.29
CA SER A 118 7.47 -6.50 11.29
C SER A 118 6.73 -5.40 12.05
N THR A 119 7.17 -5.08 13.27
CA THR A 119 6.58 -4.00 14.08
C THR A 119 6.89 -2.62 13.49
N THR A 120 8.11 -2.43 12.97
CA THR A 120 8.53 -1.19 12.32
C THR A 120 7.67 -0.88 11.09
N ILE A 121 7.34 -1.89 10.29
CA ILE A 121 6.50 -1.73 9.10
C ILE A 121 5.10 -1.29 9.47
N GLN A 122 4.51 -1.85 10.53
CA GLN A 122 3.16 -1.44 10.93
C GLN A 122 3.11 0.06 11.22
N VAL A 123 4.05 0.56 12.03
CA VAL A 123 4.13 1.99 12.38
C VAL A 123 4.38 2.85 11.14
N VAL A 124 5.31 2.43 10.27
CA VAL A 124 5.60 3.13 9.02
C VAL A 124 4.37 3.18 8.13
N MET A 125 3.58 2.10 8.05
CA MET A 125 2.37 2.04 7.23
C MET A 125 1.19 2.81 7.83
N ASP A 126 1.12 2.98 9.15
CA ASP A 126 0.14 3.87 9.77
C ASP A 126 0.36 5.32 9.33
N ILE A 127 1.63 5.75 9.24
CA ILE A 127 2.00 7.10 8.79
C ILE A 127 1.88 7.21 7.26
N LEU A 128 2.52 6.31 6.52
CA LEU A 128 2.54 6.34 5.06
C LEU A 128 1.16 6.11 4.45
N GLY A 129 0.34 5.24 5.05
CA GLY A 129 -1.01 4.97 4.56
C GLY A 129 -1.88 6.21 4.58
N VAL A 130 -1.83 6.99 5.67
CA VAL A 130 -2.56 8.27 5.77
C VAL A 130 -1.99 9.29 4.79
N LEU A 131 -0.66 9.46 4.74
CA LEU A 131 0.00 10.41 3.84
C LEU A 131 -0.31 10.12 2.37
N LEU A 132 -0.18 8.87 1.93
CA LEU A 132 -0.46 8.46 0.56
C LEU A 132 -1.94 8.62 0.23
N THR A 133 -2.85 8.32 1.16
CA THR A 133 -4.28 8.53 0.93
C THR A 133 -4.57 10.00 0.70
N VAL A 134 -4.12 10.88 1.60
CA VAL A 134 -4.36 12.33 1.46
C VAL A 134 -3.72 12.87 0.18
N LEU A 135 -2.48 12.47 -0.13
CA LEU A 135 -1.79 12.91 -1.33
C LEU A 135 -2.56 12.51 -2.59
N VAL A 136 -2.92 11.23 -2.73
CA VAL A 136 -3.64 10.69 -3.89
C VAL A 136 -5.01 11.36 -4.01
N SER A 137 -5.77 11.45 -2.92
CA SER A 137 -7.08 12.11 -2.92
C SER A 137 -6.99 13.59 -3.29
N THR A 138 -6.00 14.33 -2.80
CA THR A 138 -5.79 15.74 -3.18
C THR A 138 -5.48 15.84 -4.68
N THR A 139 -4.61 14.97 -5.21
CA THR A 139 -4.26 15.00 -6.63
C THR A 139 -5.42 14.65 -7.56
N LEU A 140 -6.33 13.76 -7.14
CA LEU A 140 -7.44 13.28 -7.99
C LEU A 140 -8.71 14.12 -7.84
N LEU A 141 -9.02 14.63 -6.65
CA LEU A 141 -10.29 15.30 -6.36
C LEU A 141 -10.17 16.83 -6.44
N ASP A 142 -9.09 17.40 -5.90
CA ASP A 142 -8.92 18.86 -5.82
C ASP A 142 -8.11 19.45 -6.98
N SER A 143 -7.24 18.68 -7.63
CA SER A 143 -6.39 19.23 -8.69
C SER A 143 -7.18 19.58 -9.97
N PRO A 144 -6.77 20.63 -10.71
CA PRO A 144 -7.36 20.97 -12.02
C PRO A 144 -7.27 19.80 -13.01
N ILE A 145 -6.22 18.98 -12.90
CA ILE A 145 -5.99 17.79 -13.72
C ILE A 145 -7.02 16.71 -13.38
N GLY A 146 -7.31 16.51 -12.10
CA GLY A 146 -8.31 15.56 -11.62
C GLY A 146 -9.71 15.90 -12.14
N LYS A 147 -10.11 17.17 -12.07
CA LYS A 147 -11.40 17.64 -12.61
C LYS A 147 -11.51 17.45 -14.12
N VAL A 148 -10.42 17.67 -14.87
CA VAL A 148 -10.37 17.41 -16.32
C VAL A 148 -10.40 15.91 -16.63
N LEU A 149 -9.73 15.07 -15.83
CA LEU A 149 -9.72 13.62 -16.01
C LEU A 149 -11.10 13.01 -15.76
N ILE A 150 -11.76 13.42 -14.67
CA ILE A 150 -13.12 13.02 -14.29
C ILE A 150 -14.11 13.46 -15.37
N SER A 151 -14.02 14.73 -15.81
CA SER A 151 -14.84 15.27 -16.90
C SER A 151 -14.65 14.53 -18.24
N LYS A 152 -13.40 14.17 -18.60
CA LYS A 152 -13.12 13.42 -19.85
C LYS A 152 -13.53 11.96 -19.80
N LEU A 153 -13.55 11.36 -18.60
CA LEU A 153 -14.03 9.99 -18.39
C LEU A 153 -15.56 9.90 -18.34
N GLY A 154 -16.27 11.02 -18.45
CA GLY A 154 -17.74 11.06 -18.42
C GLY A 154 -18.32 10.70 -17.05
N LEU A 155 -17.54 10.90 -15.99
CA LEU A 155 -17.88 10.60 -14.59
C LEU A 155 -18.30 11.85 -13.81
#